data_AF-A0A165BBG2-F1
#
_entry.id   AF-A0A165BBG2-F1
#
_cell.length_a   1.000
_cell.length_b   1.000
_cell.length_c   1.000
_cell.angle_alpha   90.00
_cell.angle_beta   90.00
_cell.angle_gamma   90.00
#
_symmetry.space_group_name_H-M   'P 1'
#
loop_
_entity.id
_entity.type
_entity.pdbx_description
1 polymer ?
#
loop_
_entity_poly.entity_id
_entity_poly.type
_entity_poly.pdbx_seq_one_letter_code
_entity_poly.pdbx_strand_id
1 'polypeptide(L)'
;MNLNTIVHDGFRHEAVEDTDLMHGDGEEVEDDIFDVDPVPRVSVASILQPSDPKHAYFFCANRYVLINVAPASTFDSIISGPRAIVEGWPYLINSGFGSVDSVLAIPGKPGQMYFFCGKRYVRIYIESVETTSGHVVEGPADIAARWPSLRRAGFETIDAILSNPAKNEEAYFFSGEQYALIDIESNTNADSIVNGPKAIRDDWPSLSQAGFKTVDTALPNPANFDEAYFFSGEQYVLINVRHGITRDYVVNGPNPIRDDWPSLHQAGFW
;
A
#
# COMPACT_ATOMS: atom_id res chain seq x y z
N MET A 1 -85.27 -10.32 57.69
CA MET A 1 -86.18 -9.24 58.11
C MET A 1 -85.54 -7.91 57.72
N ASN A 2 -86.37 -6.92 57.37
CA ASN A 2 -86.05 -5.48 57.39
C ASN A 2 -85.70 -5.03 58.84
N LEU A 3 -85.09 -3.88 59.20
CA LEU A 3 -84.54 -2.63 58.58
C LEU A 3 -83.42 -2.12 59.57
N ASN A 4 -82.64 -1.03 59.47
CA ASN A 4 -82.63 0.24 58.70
C ASN A 4 -81.22 0.42 57.99
N THR A 5 -80.74 1.49 57.33
CA THR A 5 -81.02 2.96 57.26
C THR A 5 -80.50 3.75 58.50
N ILE A 6 -79.87 4.95 58.46
CA ILE A 6 -79.91 6.13 57.55
C ILE A 6 -78.50 6.79 57.38
N VAL A 7 -78.19 7.15 56.11
CA VAL A 7 -77.56 8.37 55.51
C VAL A 7 -76.95 9.45 56.45
N HIS A 8 -75.75 9.99 56.21
CA HIS A 8 -75.43 11.31 55.57
C HIS A 8 -73.99 11.73 55.97
N ASP A 9 -73.20 12.59 55.29
CA ASP A 9 -73.14 13.11 53.90
C ASP A 9 -71.77 13.85 53.69
N GLY A 10 -71.50 14.45 52.52
CA GLY A 10 -70.46 15.50 52.37
C GLY A 10 -69.43 15.35 51.24
N PHE A 11 -69.69 15.96 50.07
CA PHE A 11 -68.72 16.10 48.96
C PHE A 11 -67.75 17.28 49.14
N ARG A 12 -66.49 17.11 48.73
CA ARG A 12 -65.81 18.05 47.81
C ARG A 12 -64.56 17.47 47.15
N HIS A 13 -64.42 17.70 45.84
CA HIS A 13 -63.18 17.56 45.09
C HIS A 13 -62.60 18.95 44.86
N GLU A 14 -61.29 19.10 44.99
CA GLU A 14 -60.47 20.14 44.36
C GLU A 14 -59.05 19.55 44.22
N ALA A 15 -58.28 20.03 43.24
CA ALA A 15 -56.97 19.47 42.87
C ALA A 15 -55.90 20.58 42.83
N VAL A 16 -54.65 20.21 43.08
CA VAL A 16 -53.46 21.06 42.91
C VAL A 16 -52.32 20.18 42.40
N GLU A 17 -51.46 20.75 41.54
CA GLU A 17 -50.22 20.16 41.05
C GLU A 17 -49.12 20.14 42.18
N ASP A 18 -47.84 19.76 42.01
CA ASP A 18 -47.02 19.51 40.82
C ASP A 18 -45.71 18.74 41.18
N THR A 19 -44.80 18.62 40.21
CA THR A 19 -43.34 18.31 40.27
C THR A 19 -42.89 16.84 40.39
N ASP A 20 -42.61 16.25 39.23
CA ASP A 20 -41.53 15.28 39.08
C ASP A 20 -40.17 15.89 39.43
N LEU A 21 -39.34 15.18 40.21
CA LEU A 21 -37.93 15.50 40.45
C LEU A 21 -37.09 14.21 40.59
N MET A 22 -36.98 13.45 39.49
CA MET A 22 -36.11 12.26 39.39
C MET A 22 -35.24 12.24 38.12
N HIS A 23 -34.73 13.41 37.72
CA HIS A 23 -33.51 13.47 36.90
C HIS A 23 -32.29 13.38 37.83
N GLY A 24 -31.72 12.18 37.95
CA GLY A 24 -30.32 12.03 38.31
C GLY A 24 -29.52 12.01 37.01
N ASP A 25 -28.54 12.90 36.89
CA ASP A 25 -27.67 12.95 35.72
C ASP A 25 -26.84 11.67 35.66
N GLY A 26 -27.16 10.81 34.68
CA GLY A 26 -26.27 9.72 34.31
C GLY A 26 -25.11 10.30 33.52
N GLU A 27 -23.91 10.27 34.09
CA GLU A 27 -22.70 10.40 33.30
C GLU A 27 -22.67 9.23 32.31
N GLU A 28 -23.07 9.49 31.06
CA GLU A 28 -22.73 8.63 29.94
C GLU A 28 -21.21 8.63 29.86
N VAL A 29 -20.60 7.56 30.36
CA VAL A 29 -19.18 7.30 30.13
C VAL A 29 -19.07 7.03 28.64
N GLU A 30 -18.69 8.06 27.88
CA GLU A 30 -18.24 7.88 26.51
C GLU A 30 -17.12 6.84 26.58
N ASP A 31 -17.36 5.65 26.03
CA ASP A 31 -16.31 4.66 25.84
C ASP A 31 -15.23 5.34 25.00
N ASP A 32 -14.10 5.68 25.62
CA ASP A 32 -12.92 6.19 24.93
C ASP A 32 -12.58 5.20 23.82
N ILE A 33 -13.00 5.51 22.59
CA ILE A 33 -12.58 4.80 21.40
C ILE A 33 -11.13 5.20 21.22
N PHE A 34 -10.25 4.45 21.89
CA PHE A 34 -8.82 4.50 21.65
C PHE A 34 -8.63 4.47 20.14
N ASP A 35 -8.08 5.56 19.58
CA ASP A 35 -7.60 5.58 18.20
C ASP A 35 -6.63 4.40 18.09
N VAL A 36 -7.09 3.31 17.48
CA VAL A 36 -6.30 2.09 17.33
C VAL A 36 -5.20 2.45 16.36
N ASP A 37 -4.00 2.70 16.90
CA ASP A 37 -2.77 2.98 16.16
C ASP A 37 -2.76 2.11 14.89
N PRO A 38 -2.88 2.71 13.69
CA PRO A 38 -3.27 1.98 12.49
C PRO A 38 -2.26 0.85 12.26
N VAL A 39 -2.76 -0.39 12.33
CA VAL A 39 -1.95 -1.62 12.37
C VAL A 39 -0.81 -1.50 11.36
N PRO A 40 0.47 -1.50 11.79
CA PRO A 40 1.58 -1.14 10.92
C PRO A 40 1.56 -1.96 9.63
N ARG A 41 1.31 -1.28 8.50
CA ARG A 41 1.25 -1.92 7.18
C ARG A 41 2.54 -2.71 6.96
N VAL A 42 2.39 -3.97 6.58
CA VAL A 42 3.54 -4.85 6.38
C VAL A 42 4.38 -4.29 5.24
N SER A 43 5.67 -4.07 5.51
CA SER A 43 6.65 -3.66 4.50
C SER A 43 6.67 -4.70 3.38
N VAL A 44 6.12 -4.34 2.22
CA VAL A 44 5.99 -5.20 1.04
C VAL A 44 6.51 -4.45 -0.17
N ALA A 45 7.27 -5.12 -1.02
CA ALA A 45 7.69 -4.57 -2.30
C ALA A 45 7.71 -5.65 -3.38
N SER A 46 7.51 -5.27 -4.64
CA SER A 46 7.60 -6.18 -5.78
C SER A 46 8.34 -5.52 -6.94
N ILE A 47 9.06 -6.32 -7.73
CA ILE A 47 9.69 -5.87 -8.97
C ILE A 47 9.94 -7.05 -9.92
N LEU A 48 9.76 -6.84 -11.22
CA LEU A 48 10.15 -7.81 -12.24
C LEU A 48 11.67 -7.98 -12.26
N GLN A 49 12.16 -9.21 -12.40
CA GLN A 49 13.58 -9.50 -12.53
C GLN A 49 14.13 -8.84 -13.81
N PRO A 50 15.09 -7.89 -13.73
CA PRO A 50 15.49 -7.11 -14.92
C PRO A 50 16.16 -7.90 -16.05
N SER A 51 16.59 -9.15 -15.79
CA SER A 51 17.18 -10.06 -16.77
C SER A 51 16.21 -11.08 -17.37
N ASP A 52 15.07 -11.32 -16.72
CA ASP A 52 13.97 -12.17 -17.22
C ASP A 52 12.65 -11.68 -16.59
N PRO A 53 11.87 -10.83 -17.28
CA PRO A 53 10.67 -10.23 -16.71
C PRO A 53 9.55 -11.25 -16.46
N LYS A 54 9.67 -12.53 -16.87
CA LYS A 54 8.72 -13.57 -16.45
C LYS A 54 8.80 -13.84 -14.95
N HIS A 55 9.90 -13.47 -14.30
CA HIS A 55 10.06 -13.67 -12.87
C HIS A 55 9.89 -12.34 -12.12
N ALA A 56 9.38 -12.42 -10.90
CA ALA A 56 9.26 -11.27 -10.00
C ALA A 56 9.86 -11.58 -8.64
N TYR A 57 10.60 -10.62 -8.10
CA TYR A 57 10.89 -10.57 -6.67
C TYR A 57 9.71 -9.98 -5.95
N PHE A 58 9.29 -10.64 -4.87
CA PHE A 58 8.48 -10.05 -3.82
C PHE A 58 9.29 -10.03 -2.52
N PHE A 59 9.18 -8.93 -1.78
CA PHE A 59 9.70 -8.73 -0.43
C PHE A 59 8.50 -8.60 0.50
N CYS A 60 8.57 -9.18 1.70
CA CYS A 60 7.57 -9.05 2.74
C CYS A 60 8.24 -9.14 4.11
N ALA A 61 8.10 -8.09 4.91
CA ALA A 61 8.86 -7.85 6.14
C ALA A 61 10.37 -8.10 5.92
N ASN A 62 10.97 -9.05 6.64
CA ASN A 62 12.40 -9.39 6.54
C ASN A 62 12.71 -10.55 5.58
N ARG A 63 11.75 -10.96 4.72
CA ARG A 63 11.88 -12.07 3.77
C ARG A 63 11.68 -11.62 2.34
N TYR A 64 12.17 -12.44 1.41
CA TYR A 64 11.91 -12.29 -0.03
C TYR A 64 11.68 -13.64 -0.69
N VAL A 65 10.98 -13.62 -1.83
CA VAL A 65 10.72 -14.78 -2.70
C VAL A 65 10.90 -14.34 -4.16
N LEU A 66 11.42 -15.23 -5.01
CA LEU A 66 11.46 -15.10 -6.46
C LEU A 66 10.44 -16.07 -7.04
N ILE A 67 9.50 -15.56 -7.83
CA ILE A 67 8.39 -16.32 -8.40
C ILE A 67 8.41 -16.27 -9.93
N ASN A 68 7.89 -17.31 -10.59
CA ASN A 68 7.48 -17.23 -11.99
C ASN A 68 6.08 -16.60 -12.03
N VAL A 69 5.97 -15.39 -12.56
CA VAL A 69 4.69 -14.73 -12.84
C VAL A 69 4.01 -15.48 -13.98
N ALA A 70 2.71 -15.79 -13.85
CA ALA A 70 1.96 -16.55 -14.85
C ALA A 70 0.73 -15.77 -15.36
N PRO A 71 0.90 -14.67 -16.12
CA PRO A 71 -0.20 -13.81 -16.54
C PRO A 71 -1.33 -14.55 -17.26
N ALA A 72 -2.56 -14.06 -17.08
CA ALA A 72 -3.80 -14.71 -17.51
C ALA A 72 -4.04 -16.13 -16.92
N SER A 73 -3.39 -16.47 -15.80
CA SER A 73 -3.65 -17.68 -15.02
C SER A 73 -3.38 -17.46 -13.53
N THR A 74 -3.77 -18.43 -12.70
CA THR A 74 -3.51 -18.48 -11.25
C THR A 74 -2.45 -19.52 -10.89
N PHE A 75 -1.54 -19.79 -11.84
CA PHE A 75 -0.48 -20.81 -11.71
C PHE A 75 0.91 -20.17 -11.59
N ASP A 76 1.01 -19.11 -10.78
CA ASP A 76 2.31 -18.59 -10.35
C ASP A 76 3.03 -19.63 -9.47
N SER A 77 4.35 -19.55 -9.37
CA SER A 77 5.12 -20.58 -8.65
C SER A 77 6.44 -20.07 -8.09
N ILE A 78 6.82 -20.56 -6.91
CA ILE A 78 8.09 -20.21 -6.27
C ILE A 78 9.25 -20.83 -7.07
N ILE A 79 10.15 -19.98 -7.56
CA ILE A 79 11.45 -20.38 -8.13
C ILE A 79 12.48 -20.51 -7.01
N SER A 80 12.48 -19.57 -6.06
CA SER A 80 13.44 -19.53 -4.96
C SER A 80 12.88 -18.76 -3.77
N GLY A 81 12.92 -19.37 -2.59
CA GLY A 81 12.47 -18.77 -1.33
C GLY A 81 11.29 -19.49 -0.68
N PRO A 82 10.62 -18.86 0.30
CA PRO A 82 11.03 -17.61 0.93
C PRO A 82 12.38 -17.73 1.66
N ARG A 83 13.23 -16.71 1.55
CA ARG A 83 14.53 -16.59 2.25
C ARG A 83 14.57 -15.29 3.05
N ALA A 84 15.44 -15.20 4.05
CA ALA A 84 15.64 -13.95 4.77
C ALA A 84 16.45 -12.95 3.92
N ILE A 85 16.14 -11.66 4.03
CA ILE A 85 16.88 -10.58 3.33
C ILE A 85 18.36 -10.59 3.73
N VAL A 86 18.70 -11.01 4.96
CA VAL A 86 20.09 -11.19 5.41
C VAL A 86 20.86 -12.32 4.73
N GLU A 87 20.18 -13.32 4.19
CA GLU A 87 20.81 -14.44 3.48
C GLU A 87 21.03 -14.13 2.00
N GLY A 88 20.07 -13.43 1.37
CA GLY A 88 20.10 -13.14 -0.07
C GLY A 88 20.54 -11.73 -0.46
N TRP A 89 20.51 -10.76 0.45
CA TRP A 89 20.72 -9.34 0.12
C TRP A 89 21.64 -8.65 1.15
N PRO A 90 22.90 -9.10 1.29
CA PRO A 90 23.81 -8.58 2.30
C PRO A 90 24.05 -7.06 2.17
N TYR A 91 23.94 -6.50 0.96
CA TYR A 91 24.06 -5.07 0.69
C TYR A 91 22.92 -4.23 1.31
N LEU A 92 21.70 -4.80 1.45
CA LEU A 92 20.60 -4.16 2.17
C LEU A 92 20.88 -4.14 3.67
N ILE A 93 21.29 -5.27 4.25
CA ILE A 93 21.65 -5.34 5.68
C ILE A 93 22.83 -4.43 6.04
N ASN A 94 23.87 -4.40 5.20
CA ASN A 94 25.02 -3.51 5.37
C ASN A 94 24.65 -2.02 5.25
N SER A 95 23.51 -1.70 4.63
CA SER A 95 22.90 -0.36 4.56
C SER A 95 21.92 -0.09 5.72
N GLY A 96 21.69 -1.07 6.59
CA GLY A 96 20.72 -1.02 7.67
C GLY A 96 19.27 -1.15 7.22
N PHE A 97 18.99 -1.89 6.14
CA PHE A 97 17.65 -2.12 5.59
C PHE A 97 17.20 -3.53 6.02
N GLY A 98 16.36 -3.62 7.04
CA GLY A 98 15.81 -4.90 7.53
C GLY A 98 14.60 -5.41 6.73
N SER A 99 14.01 -4.53 5.91
CA SER A 99 12.89 -4.77 5.00
C SER A 99 13.03 -3.91 3.75
N VAL A 100 12.08 -3.98 2.82
CA VAL A 100 12.02 -3.18 1.60
C VAL A 100 10.57 -2.74 1.38
N ASP A 101 10.33 -1.42 1.43
CA ASP A 101 9.00 -0.84 1.23
C ASP A 101 8.70 -0.59 -0.26
N SER A 102 9.72 -0.31 -1.06
CA SER A 102 9.57 -0.24 -2.52
C SER A 102 10.91 -0.38 -3.25
N VAL A 103 10.87 -0.70 -4.54
CA VAL A 103 12.03 -0.84 -5.42
C VAL A 103 11.77 -0.14 -6.75
N LEU A 104 12.78 0.53 -7.30
CA LEU A 104 12.76 1.16 -8.62
C LEU A 104 13.97 0.71 -9.44
N ALA A 105 13.74 0.01 -10.55
CA ALA A 105 14.76 -0.24 -11.56
C ALA A 105 15.13 1.07 -12.27
N ILE A 106 16.43 1.32 -12.46
CA ILE A 106 16.90 2.63 -12.93
C ILE A 106 16.89 2.68 -14.47
N PRO A 107 16.17 3.65 -15.07
CA PRO A 107 16.12 3.80 -16.53
C PRO A 107 17.51 4.00 -17.13
N GLY A 108 17.78 3.29 -18.23
CA GLY A 108 19.07 3.31 -18.91
C GLY A 108 20.26 2.71 -18.15
N LYS A 109 20.06 2.11 -16.95
CA LYS A 109 21.14 1.53 -16.13
C LYS A 109 20.83 0.10 -15.69
N PRO A 110 20.98 -0.89 -16.60
CA PRO A 110 20.72 -2.30 -16.30
C PRO A 110 21.44 -2.78 -15.03
N GLY A 111 20.75 -3.61 -14.25
CA GLY A 111 21.23 -4.11 -12.95
C GLY A 111 21.22 -3.09 -11.82
N GLN A 112 21.03 -1.78 -12.06
CA GLN A 112 20.91 -0.80 -10.98
C GLN A 112 19.46 -0.61 -10.53
N MET A 113 19.26 -0.63 -9.20
CA MET A 113 17.97 -0.40 -8.55
C MET A 113 18.15 0.53 -7.34
N TYR A 114 17.15 1.37 -7.09
CA TYR A 114 16.95 2.00 -5.79
C TYR A 114 16.03 1.12 -4.95
N PHE A 115 16.38 0.90 -3.70
CA PHE A 115 15.56 0.23 -2.68
C PHE A 115 15.21 1.25 -1.60
N PHE A 116 13.98 1.24 -1.11
CA PHE A 116 13.46 2.20 -0.14
C PHE A 116 13.07 1.48 1.18
N CYS A 117 13.35 2.11 2.32
CA CYS A 117 12.97 1.61 3.64
C CYS A 117 12.84 2.80 4.63
N GLY A 118 11.62 3.04 5.10
CA GLY A 118 11.22 4.23 5.83
C GLY A 118 11.62 5.49 5.06
N LYS A 119 12.28 6.42 5.75
CA LYS A 119 12.72 7.70 5.15
C LYS A 119 14.03 7.62 4.35
N ARG A 120 14.59 6.42 4.16
CA ARG A 120 15.89 6.20 3.51
C ARG A 120 15.76 5.41 2.21
N TYR A 121 16.71 5.63 1.32
CA TYR A 121 16.95 4.79 0.14
C TYR A 121 18.40 4.30 0.11
N VAL A 122 18.65 3.24 -0.65
CA VAL A 122 19.99 2.83 -1.09
C VAL A 122 19.95 2.46 -2.57
N ARG A 123 20.99 2.79 -3.32
CA ARG A 123 21.18 2.38 -4.71
C ARG A 123 22.15 1.22 -4.77
N ILE A 124 21.74 0.11 -5.37
CA ILE A 124 22.55 -1.10 -5.51
C ILE A 124 22.70 -1.40 -7.01
N TYR A 125 23.92 -1.76 -7.43
CA TYR A 125 24.14 -2.45 -8.69
C TYR A 125 24.19 -3.95 -8.42
N ILE A 126 23.37 -4.71 -9.13
CA ILE A 126 23.35 -6.18 -9.12
C ILE A 126 24.09 -6.66 -10.37
N GLU A 127 25.20 -7.34 -10.16
CA GLU A 127 26.06 -7.95 -11.19
C GLU A 127 25.47 -9.26 -11.72
N SER A 128 24.85 -10.04 -10.83
CA SER A 128 24.10 -11.24 -11.19
C SER A 128 22.95 -11.43 -10.21
N VAL A 129 21.76 -11.63 -10.78
CA VAL A 129 20.50 -11.76 -10.04
C VAL A 129 20.36 -13.15 -9.40
N GLU A 130 20.95 -14.18 -10.03
CA GLU A 130 20.97 -15.56 -9.52
C GLU A 130 21.80 -15.71 -8.25
N THR A 131 22.97 -15.06 -8.23
CA THR A 131 23.90 -15.06 -7.08
C THR A 131 23.70 -13.86 -6.16
N THR A 132 22.75 -12.97 -6.48
CA THR A 132 22.46 -11.71 -5.77
C THR A 132 23.71 -10.87 -5.48
N SER A 133 24.75 -11.00 -6.31
CA SER A 133 26.06 -10.36 -6.14
C SER A 133 26.04 -8.96 -6.73
N GLY A 134 26.78 -8.04 -6.13
CA GLY A 134 26.75 -6.64 -6.52
C GLY A 134 27.52 -5.72 -5.57
N HIS A 135 27.12 -4.45 -5.53
CA HIS A 135 27.63 -3.46 -4.58
C HIS A 135 26.69 -2.26 -4.41
N VAL A 136 26.83 -1.55 -3.28
CA VAL A 136 26.18 -0.25 -3.08
C VAL A 136 26.87 0.80 -3.96
N VAL A 137 26.07 1.57 -4.70
CA VAL A 137 26.52 2.64 -5.61
C VAL A 137 26.29 4.02 -4.98
N GLU A 138 25.25 4.17 -4.17
CA GLU A 138 24.80 5.46 -3.61
C GLU A 138 23.97 5.21 -2.35
N GLY A 139 24.13 6.06 -1.32
CA GLY A 139 23.50 5.86 -0.02
C GLY A 139 24.19 4.80 0.87
N PRO A 140 23.52 4.32 1.94
CA PRO A 140 22.18 4.70 2.36
C PRO A 140 22.08 6.19 2.75
N ALA A 141 21.00 6.85 2.33
CA ALA A 141 20.75 8.26 2.60
C ALA A 141 19.25 8.58 2.62
N ASP A 142 18.89 9.77 3.11
CA ASP A 142 17.49 10.20 3.17
C ASP A 142 16.88 10.40 1.77
N ILE A 143 15.65 9.94 1.55
CA ILE A 143 14.91 10.08 0.29
C ILE A 143 14.86 11.56 -0.12
N ALA A 144 14.49 12.42 0.82
CA ALA A 144 14.38 13.86 0.59
C ALA A 144 15.71 14.55 0.21
N ALA A 145 16.86 13.95 0.50
CA ALA A 145 18.17 14.49 0.09
C ALA A 145 18.51 14.17 -1.38
N ARG A 146 18.07 12.99 -1.86
CA ARG A 146 18.29 12.55 -3.25
C ARG A 146 17.19 12.98 -4.22
N TRP A 147 15.95 13.12 -3.74
CA TRP A 147 14.77 13.34 -4.56
C TRP A 147 14.07 14.67 -4.17
N PRO A 148 14.51 15.83 -4.69
CA PRO A 148 13.83 17.10 -4.46
C PRO A 148 12.38 17.13 -4.98
N SER A 149 12.02 16.27 -5.94
CA SER A 149 10.63 16.05 -6.36
C SER A 149 9.78 15.43 -5.23
N LEU A 150 10.19 14.28 -4.68
CA LEU A 150 9.48 13.60 -3.58
C LEU A 150 9.42 14.47 -2.32
N ARG A 151 10.51 15.19 -1.99
CA ARG A 151 10.51 16.21 -0.91
C ARG A 151 9.42 17.27 -1.13
N ARG A 152 9.26 17.75 -2.37
CA ARG A 152 8.26 18.78 -2.73
C ARG A 152 6.83 18.22 -2.77
N ALA A 153 6.68 16.93 -3.07
CA ALA A 153 5.42 16.20 -2.97
C ALA A 153 5.01 15.89 -1.51
N GLY A 154 5.92 16.07 -0.54
CA GLY A 154 5.70 15.74 0.87
C GLY A 154 5.89 14.25 1.19
N PHE A 155 6.42 13.46 0.25
CA PHE A 155 6.56 12.01 0.40
C PHE A 155 7.83 11.70 1.19
N GLU A 156 7.67 11.46 2.49
CA GLU A 156 8.78 11.04 3.37
C GLU A 156 9.11 9.55 3.26
N THR A 157 8.11 8.71 2.95
CA THR A 157 8.21 7.26 2.70
C THR A 157 7.58 6.95 1.35
N ILE A 158 7.93 5.82 0.73
CA ILE A 158 7.37 5.40 -0.56
C ILE A 158 6.84 3.97 -0.45
N ASP A 159 5.52 3.84 -0.53
CA ASP A 159 4.78 2.59 -0.32
C ASP A 159 4.81 1.72 -1.57
N ALA A 160 4.73 2.33 -2.77
CA ALA A 160 4.78 1.60 -4.03
C ALA A 160 5.37 2.47 -5.14
N ILE A 161 5.92 1.82 -6.17
CA ILE A 161 6.44 2.48 -7.37
C ILE A 161 6.00 1.68 -8.60
N LEU A 162 5.50 2.38 -9.63
CA LEU A 162 5.24 1.82 -10.95
C LEU A 162 5.96 2.67 -12.01
N SER A 163 6.97 2.11 -12.68
CA SER A 163 7.58 2.74 -13.86
C SER A 163 6.53 2.99 -14.93
N ASN A 164 6.52 4.17 -15.55
CA ASN A 164 5.55 4.55 -16.60
C ASN A 164 5.85 3.77 -17.90
N PRO A 165 4.97 2.83 -18.34
CA PRO A 165 5.27 1.99 -19.50
C PRO A 165 5.41 2.75 -20.83
N ALA A 166 4.81 3.94 -20.98
CA ALA A 166 4.97 4.77 -22.18
C ALA A 166 6.24 5.64 -22.20
N LYS A 167 6.87 5.86 -21.04
CA LYS A 167 8.12 6.63 -20.92
C LYS A 167 8.93 6.12 -19.74
N ASN A 168 9.95 5.32 -20.04
CA ASN A 168 10.77 4.64 -19.04
C ASN A 168 11.41 5.59 -18.00
N GLU A 169 11.71 6.83 -18.41
CA GLU A 169 12.30 7.85 -17.55
C GLU A 169 11.32 8.40 -16.50
N GLU A 170 10.04 8.02 -16.51
CA GLU A 170 9.05 8.40 -15.51
C GLU A 170 8.62 7.21 -14.63
N ALA A 171 8.22 7.49 -13.39
CA ALA A 171 7.50 6.54 -12.55
C ALA A 171 6.44 7.22 -11.67
N TYR A 172 5.36 6.49 -11.41
CA TYR A 172 4.36 6.80 -10.41
C TYR A 172 4.88 6.32 -9.05
N PHE A 173 5.11 7.25 -8.13
CA PHE A 173 5.44 6.98 -6.73
C PHE A 173 4.16 7.13 -5.89
N PHE A 174 3.89 6.18 -4.99
CA PHE A 174 2.74 6.18 -4.09
C PHE A 174 3.20 6.32 -2.63
N SER A 175 2.45 7.07 -1.82
CA SER A 175 2.77 7.36 -0.41
C SER A 175 1.47 7.67 0.33
N GLY A 176 1.02 6.74 1.20
CA GLY A 176 -0.30 6.80 1.81
C GLY A 176 -1.44 6.84 0.77
N GLU A 177 -2.43 7.70 0.98
CA GLU A 177 -3.54 7.89 0.03
C GLU A 177 -3.17 8.78 -1.18
N GLN A 178 -1.89 9.09 -1.40
CA GLN A 178 -1.42 10.00 -2.47
C GLN A 178 -0.44 9.34 -3.44
N TYR A 179 -0.34 9.93 -4.64
CA TYR A 179 0.67 9.58 -5.64
C TYR A 179 1.23 10.81 -6.37
N ALA A 180 2.38 10.65 -7.00
CA ALA A 180 2.98 11.63 -7.91
C ALA A 180 3.70 10.91 -9.07
N LEU A 181 3.57 11.45 -10.29
CA LEU A 181 4.35 11.02 -11.45
C LEU A 181 5.63 11.86 -11.52
N ILE A 182 6.78 11.21 -11.44
CA ILE A 182 8.10 11.84 -11.34
C ILE A 182 8.94 11.50 -12.57
N ASP A 183 9.59 12.50 -13.15
CA ASP A 183 10.63 12.38 -14.16
C ASP A 183 11.99 12.13 -13.47
N ILE A 184 12.63 11.00 -13.76
CA ILE A 184 13.74 10.41 -13.02
C ILE A 184 15.08 10.72 -13.69
N GLU A 185 15.80 11.71 -13.17
CA GLU A 185 17.20 11.90 -13.53
C GLU A 185 18.11 10.96 -12.69
N SER A 186 18.72 9.97 -13.36
CA SER A 186 19.50 8.91 -12.69
C SER A 186 20.99 9.22 -12.46
N ASN A 187 21.46 10.38 -12.94
CA ASN A 187 22.83 10.89 -12.84
C ASN A 187 22.96 12.11 -11.91
N THR A 188 21.86 12.82 -11.62
CA THR A 188 21.84 14.03 -10.78
C THR A 188 20.54 14.12 -9.97
N ASN A 189 20.45 15.04 -9.02
CA ASN A 189 19.27 15.29 -8.19
C ASN A 189 18.31 16.31 -8.85
N ALA A 190 18.14 16.20 -10.17
CA ALA A 190 17.31 17.10 -10.99
C ALA A 190 15.93 16.50 -11.35
N ASP A 191 15.50 15.47 -10.61
CA ASP A 191 14.17 14.88 -10.73
C ASP A 191 13.04 15.91 -10.55
N SER A 192 11.99 15.77 -11.34
CA SER A 192 10.90 16.75 -11.44
C SER A 192 9.51 16.11 -11.35
N ILE A 193 8.53 16.87 -10.87
CA ILE A 193 7.14 16.41 -10.78
C ILE A 193 6.45 16.69 -12.11
N VAL A 194 5.94 15.64 -12.76
CA VAL A 194 5.17 15.72 -14.02
C VAL A 194 3.68 15.87 -13.73
N ASN A 195 3.17 15.15 -12.72
CA ASN A 195 1.81 15.27 -12.20
C ASN A 195 1.80 14.93 -10.70
N GLY A 196 0.89 15.52 -9.93
CA GLY A 196 0.79 15.33 -8.48
C GLY A 196 1.55 16.37 -7.63
N PRO A 197 1.65 16.16 -6.31
CA PRO A 197 0.95 15.11 -5.56
C PRO A 197 -0.57 15.28 -5.65
N LYS A 198 -1.29 14.15 -5.70
CA LYS A 198 -2.75 14.07 -5.73
C LYS A 198 -3.23 12.86 -4.93
N ALA A 199 -4.46 12.88 -4.44
CA ALA A 199 -5.08 11.70 -3.85
C ALA A 199 -5.31 10.62 -4.93
N ILE A 200 -5.03 9.36 -4.60
CA ILE A 200 -5.14 8.21 -5.51
C ILE A 200 -6.56 8.12 -6.07
N ARG A 201 -7.57 8.20 -5.20
CA ARG A 201 -8.99 8.10 -5.55
C ARG A 201 -9.48 9.13 -6.58
N ASP A 202 -8.81 10.29 -6.69
CA ASP A 202 -9.27 11.44 -7.49
C ASP A 202 -8.78 11.33 -8.96
N ASP A 203 -7.60 10.73 -9.19
CA ASP A 203 -6.95 10.62 -10.51
C ASP A 203 -6.82 9.16 -11.03
N TRP A 204 -6.99 8.13 -10.17
CA TRP A 204 -6.98 6.70 -10.52
C TRP A 204 -8.38 6.05 -10.35
N PRO A 205 -9.31 6.24 -11.31
CA PRO A 205 -10.65 5.65 -11.26
C PRO A 205 -10.66 4.13 -11.03
N SER A 206 -9.69 3.35 -11.51
CA SER A 206 -9.66 1.90 -11.29
C SER A 206 -9.37 1.52 -9.85
N LEU A 207 -8.43 2.22 -9.20
CA LEU A 207 -8.11 2.00 -7.78
C LEU A 207 -9.28 2.46 -6.91
N SER A 208 -9.91 3.59 -7.24
CA SER A 208 -11.14 4.02 -6.57
C SER A 208 -12.32 3.05 -6.77
N GLN A 209 -12.45 2.42 -7.94
CA GLN A 209 -13.46 1.40 -8.22
C GLN A 209 -13.19 0.11 -7.45
N ALA A 210 -11.92 -0.27 -7.27
CA ALA A 210 -11.50 -1.39 -6.43
C ALA A 210 -11.61 -1.11 -4.92
N GLY A 211 -11.91 0.13 -4.51
CA GLY A 211 -11.91 0.56 -3.11
C GLY A 211 -10.51 0.79 -2.51
N PHE A 212 -9.47 0.75 -3.35
CA PHE A 212 -8.07 0.87 -2.92
C PHE A 212 -7.75 2.34 -2.67
N LYS A 213 -7.68 2.73 -1.39
CA LYS A 213 -7.25 4.08 -0.98
C LYS A 213 -5.74 4.26 -1.09
N THR A 214 -5.00 3.19 -0.88
CA THR A 214 -3.54 3.09 -0.81
C THR A 214 -3.04 2.00 -1.76
N VAL A 215 -1.73 1.91 -1.97
CA VAL A 215 -1.10 0.78 -2.67
C VAL A 215 0.04 0.27 -1.79
N ASP A 216 0.10 -1.05 -1.54
CA ASP A 216 1.21 -1.71 -0.82
C ASP A 216 2.32 -2.13 -1.78
N THR A 217 2.00 -2.52 -3.02
CA THR A 217 2.99 -2.64 -4.08
C THR A 217 2.35 -2.63 -5.48
N ALA A 218 3.15 -2.41 -6.52
CA ALA A 218 2.71 -2.48 -7.91
C ALA A 218 3.73 -3.26 -8.76
N LEU A 219 3.24 -4.17 -9.60
CA LEU A 219 4.05 -5.02 -10.48
C LEU A 219 3.55 -4.88 -11.93
N PRO A 220 4.37 -4.40 -12.89
CA PRO A 220 4.00 -4.40 -14.31
C PRO A 220 3.66 -5.80 -14.80
N ASN A 221 2.65 -5.96 -15.67
CA ASN A 221 2.31 -7.24 -16.26
C ASN A 221 3.35 -7.63 -17.34
N PRO A 222 4.16 -8.69 -17.16
CA PRO A 222 5.21 -9.02 -18.11
C PRO A 222 4.69 -9.61 -19.45
N ALA A 223 3.38 -9.85 -19.57
CA ALA A 223 2.73 -10.21 -20.83
C ALA A 223 2.01 -9.03 -21.53
N ASN A 224 1.77 -7.91 -20.84
CA ASN A 224 1.19 -6.70 -21.43
C ASN A 224 1.72 -5.43 -20.76
N PHE A 225 2.54 -4.67 -21.47
CA PHE A 225 3.17 -3.44 -20.95
C PHE A 225 2.16 -2.33 -20.62
N ASP A 226 0.97 -2.30 -21.24
CA ASP A 226 -0.10 -1.37 -20.86
C ASP A 226 -0.80 -1.75 -19.53
N GLU A 227 -0.39 -2.81 -18.84
CA GLU A 227 -1.04 -3.31 -17.62
C GLU A 227 -0.09 -3.43 -16.42
N ALA A 228 -0.65 -3.26 -15.22
CA ALA A 228 0.03 -3.55 -13.96
C ALA A 228 -0.92 -4.14 -12.92
N TYR A 229 -0.39 -5.03 -12.10
CA TYR A 229 -1.01 -5.55 -10.88
C TYR A 229 -0.75 -4.56 -9.74
N PHE A 230 -1.79 -4.11 -9.06
CA PHE A 230 -1.72 -3.29 -7.86
C PHE A 230 -2.22 -4.10 -6.68
N PHE A 231 -1.52 -4.05 -5.55
CA PHE A 231 -1.83 -4.79 -4.34
C PHE A 231 -2.19 -3.82 -3.20
N SER A 232 -3.22 -4.12 -2.43
CA SER A 232 -3.65 -3.34 -1.25
C SER A 232 -4.33 -4.25 -0.23
N GLY A 233 -3.75 -4.39 0.95
CA GLY A 233 -4.15 -5.36 1.97
C GLY A 233 -4.12 -6.79 1.41
N GLU A 234 -5.21 -7.52 1.66
CA GLU A 234 -5.41 -8.90 1.20
C GLU A 234 -5.87 -9.02 -0.27
N GLN A 235 -5.94 -7.91 -1.02
CA GLN A 235 -6.51 -7.88 -2.36
C GLN A 235 -5.54 -7.32 -3.40
N TYR A 236 -5.72 -7.75 -4.66
CA TYR A 236 -5.05 -7.17 -5.82
C TYR A 236 -6.05 -6.88 -6.95
N VAL A 237 -5.65 -5.98 -7.83
CA VAL A 237 -6.39 -5.61 -9.05
C VAL A 237 -5.41 -5.49 -10.21
N LEU A 238 -5.78 -6.04 -11.38
CA LEU A 238 -5.05 -5.85 -12.63
C LEU A 238 -5.69 -4.68 -13.38
N ILE A 239 -4.91 -3.64 -13.67
CA ILE A 239 -5.37 -2.38 -14.27
C ILE A 239 -4.64 -2.16 -15.60
N ASN A 240 -5.38 -1.73 -16.62
CA ASN A 240 -4.79 -1.19 -17.84
C ASN A 240 -4.51 0.31 -17.63
N VAL A 241 -3.22 0.66 -17.56
CA VAL A 241 -2.74 1.99 -17.15
C VAL A 241 -2.70 2.90 -18.38
N ARG A 242 -3.72 3.76 -18.55
CA ARG A 242 -3.79 4.65 -19.71
C ARG A 242 -2.86 5.85 -19.54
N HIS A 243 -1.73 5.79 -20.22
CA HIS A 243 -0.70 6.83 -20.25
C HIS A 243 -1.26 8.22 -20.63
N GLY A 244 -0.93 9.24 -19.84
CA GLY A 244 -1.23 10.65 -20.12
C GLY A 244 -2.71 11.07 -19.98
N ILE A 245 -3.62 10.17 -19.60
CA ILE A 245 -5.04 10.47 -19.39
C ILE A 245 -5.60 9.69 -18.19
N THR A 246 -6.47 10.32 -17.38
CA THR A 246 -7.16 9.68 -16.25
C THR A 246 -8.32 8.78 -16.74
N ARG A 247 -7.96 7.69 -17.44
CA ARG A 247 -8.88 6.70 -18.05
C ARG A 247 -8.33 5.28 -18.02
N ASP A 248 -7.51 4.96 -17.03
CA ASP A 248 -7.24 3.58 -16.64
C ASP A 248 -8.55 2.82 -16.37
N TYR A 249 -8.53 1.49 -16.51
CA TYR A 249 -9.67 0.64 -16.19
C TYR A 249 -9.22 -0.71 -15.60
N VAL A 250 -10.08 -1.26 -14.73
CA VAL A 250 -9.93 -2.61 -14.18
C VAL A 250 -10.06 -3.64 -15.30
N VAL A 251 -9.05 -4.51 -15.43
CA VAL A 251 -9.03 -5.68 -16.32
C VAL A 251 -9.45 -6.94 -15.56
N ASN A 252 -9.02 -7.09 -14.29
CA ASN A 252 -9.46 -8.15 -13.38
C ASN A 252 -9.38 -7.67 -11.91
N GLY A 253 -10.27 -8.17 -11.06
CA GLY A 253 -10.30 -7.86 -9.63
C GLY A 253 -11.32 -6.78 -9.22
N PRO A 254 -11.28 -6.31 -7.95
CA PRO A 254 -10.35 -6.73 -6.90
C PRO A 254 -10.60 -8.17 -6.43
N ASN A 255 -9.56 -9.01 -6.47
CA ASN A 255 -9.58 -10.41 -6.06
C ASN A 255 -8.68 -10.63 -4.83
N PRO A 256 -8.94 -11.64 -3.97
CA PRO A 256 -8.06 -11.98 -2.86
C PRO A 256 -6.70 -12.50 -3.35
N ILE A 257 -5.59 -12.00 -2.79
CA ILE A 257 -4.23 -12.35 -3.23
C ILE A 257 -3.99 -13.86 -3.08
N ARG A 258 -4.34 -14.43 -1.93
CA ARG A 258 -4.15 -15.86 -1.63
C ARG A 258 -4.84 -16.83 -2.62
N ASP A 259 -5.90 -16.39 -3.31
CA ASP A 259 -6.75 -17.23 -4.14
C ASP A 259 -6.19 -17.31 -5.58
N ASP A 260 -5.57 -16.22 -6.07
CA ASP A 260 -5.02 -16.09 -7.43
C ASP A 260 -3.48 -16.10 -7.51
N TRP A 261 -2.78 -15.83 -6.40
CA TRP A 261 -1.30 -15.87 -6.26
C TRP A 261 -0.88 -16.94 -5.25
N PRO A 262 -1.13 -18.24 -5.52
CA PRO A 262 -0.79 -19.32 -4.59
C PRO A 262 0.69 -19.36 -4.19
N SER A 263 1.63 -18.84 -5.00
CA SER A 263 3.05 -18.80 -4.62
C SER A 263 3.34 -17.81 -3.47
N LEU A 264 2.61 -16.68 -3.42
CA LEU A 264 2.77 -15.66 -2.37
C LEU A 264 2.14 -16.12 -1.04
N HIS A 265 1.01 -16.82 -1.11
CA HIS A 265 0.39 -17.49 0.04
C HIS A 265 1.23 -18.70 0.51
N GLN A 266 1.84 -19.47 -0.40
CA GLN A 266 2.80 -20.53 -0.04
C GLN A 266 4.06 -19.97 0.65
N ALA A 267 4.49 -18.76 0.30
CA ALA A 267 5.56 -18.05 1.01
C ALA A 267 5.11 -17.51 2.39
N GLY A 268 3.80 -17.48 2.67
CA GLY A 268 3.21 -16.87 3.85
C GLY A 268 3.50 -15.36 3.89
N PHE A 269 3.29 -14.68 2.76
CA PHE A 269 3.39 -13.22 2.63
C PHE A 269 2.01 -12.53 2.75
N TRP A 270 0.97 -13.31 2.44
CA TRP A 270 -0.47 -13.13 2.68
C TRP A 270 -1.04 -14.52 3.03
#